data_AF-A0A9E5E441-F1
#
_entry.id   AF-A0A9E5E441-F1
#
_cell.length_a   1.000
_cell.length_b   1.000
_cell.length_c   1.000
_cell.angle_alpha   90.00
_cell.angle_beta   90.00
_cell.angle_gamma   90.00
#
_symmetry.space_group_name_H-M   'P 1'
#
loop_
_entity.id
_entity.type
_entity.pdbx_description
1 polymer ?
#
loop_
_entity_poly.entity_id
_entity_poly.type
_entity_poly.pdbx_seq_one_letter_code
_entity_poly.pdbx_strand_id
1 'polypeptide(L)'
;MTRTILVRGRDAEAAGFSFVAQCARLRRERVRQQPETVELITIRPLTALPKALWLEATIQHWGIETDLHARLDASRHDDRCRLRERHGVHVHGAFTRWANSLFIHWRQQQPNGRHLTTTDHLGHFAEDHDRRAIRAVTSKRFPS
;
A
#
# COMPACT_ATOMS: atom_id res chain seq x y z
N MET A 1 4.69 -18.28 -9.83
CA MET A 1 3.84 -17.42 -10.69
C MET A 1 4.74 -16.82 -11.75
N THR A 2 4.41 -16.95 -13.02
CA THR A 2 5.24 -16.46 -14.13
C THR A 2 4.52 -15.29 -14.80
N ARG A 3 5.27 -14.24 -15.17
CA ARG A 3 4.75 -13.08 -15.89
C ARG A 3 5.67 -12.75 -17.06
N THR A 4 5.08 -12.51 -18.22
CA THR A 4 5.82 -12.07 -19.41
C THR A 4 5.09 -10.89 -20.01
N ILE A 5 5.81 -9.78 -20.21
CA ILE A 5 5.27 -8.56 -20.80
C ILE A 5 5.94 -8.28 -22.15
N LEU A 6 5.13 -7.90 -23.13
CA LEU A 6 5.56 -7.36 -24.41
C LEU A 6 5.09 -5.91 -24.47
N VAL A 7 6.00 -4.99 -24.80
CA VAL A 7 5.74 -3.55 -24.79
C VAL A 7 5.99 -3.01 -26.19
N ARG A 8 5.12 -2.10 -26.66
CA ARG A 8 5.26 -1.42 -27.95
C ARG A 8 4.86 0.04 -27.84
N GLY A 9 5.66 0.93 -28.43
CA GLY A 9 5.24 2.30 -28.69
C GLY A 9 4.02 2.30 -29.62
N ARG A 10 3.01 3.10 -29.28
CA ARG A 10 1.76 3.28 -30.02
C ARG A 10 1.28 4.70 -29.78
N ASP A 11 0.85 5.36 -30.84
CA ASP A 11 0.15 6.64 -30.72
C ASP A 11 -1.36 6.42 -30.48
N ALA A 12 -2.06 7.53 -30.25
CA ALA A 12 -3.48 7.53 -29.92
C ALA A 12 -4.35 6.97 -31.05
N GLU A 13 -3.99 7.24 -32.31
CA GLU A 13 -4.74 6.78 -33.48
C GLU A 13 -4.62 5.26 -33.64
N ALA A 14 -3.41 4.73 -33.60
CA ALA A 14 -3.17 3.28 -33.70
C ALA A 14 -3.72 2.50 -32.49
N ALA A 15 -3.84 3.14 -31.33
CA ALA A 15 -4.43 2.54 -30.13
C ALA A 15 -5.95 2.71 -30.05
N GLY A 16 -6.54 3.63 -30.82
CA GLY A 16 -7.95 4.01 -30.71
C GLY A 16 -8.31 4.65 -29.36
N PHE A 17 -7.33 5.25 -28.67
CA PHE A 17 -7.52 5.83 -27.34
C PHE A 17 -6.62 7.05 -27.15
N SER A 18 -7.20 8.16 -26.69
CA SER A 18 -6.50 9.45 -26.58
C SER A 18 -5.28 9.37 -25.64
N PHE A 19 -4.22 10.08 -26.02
CA PHE A 19 -2.98 10.23 -25.25
C PHE A 19 -2.15 8.97 -25.03
N VAL A 20 -2.50 7.83 -25.63
CA VAL A 20 -1.64 6.64 -25.56
C VAL A 20 -0.29 6.93 -26.22
N ALA A 21 0.78 6.56 -25.51
CA ALA A 21 2.16 6.64 -25.99
C ALA A 21 2.81 5.24 -26.12
N GLN A 22 2.27 4.24 -25.43
CA GLN A 22 2.65 2.83 -25.59
C GLN A 22 1.57 1.90 -25.02
N CYS A 23 1.58 0.67 -25.52
CA CYS A 23 0.73 -0.43 -25.07
C CYS A 23 1.58 -1.61 -24.60
N ALA A 24 1.01 -2.44 -23.74
CA ALA A 24 1.64 -3.65 -23.27
C ALA A 24 0.66 -4.83 -23.23
N ARG A 25 1.14 -6.00 -23.64
CA ARG A 25 0.46 -7.28 -23.45
C ARG A 25 1.16 -8.05 -22.36
N LEU A 26 0.46 -8.31 -21.26
CA LEU A 26 0.97 -9.07 -20.12
C LEU A 26 0.28 -10.44 -20.08
N ARG A 27 1.08 -11.50 -20.19
CA ARG A 27 0.66 -12.89 -19.93
C ARG A 27 1.05 -13.29 -18.51
N ARG A 28 0.10 -13.86 -17.76
CA ARG A 28 0.26 -14.24 -16.35
C ARG A 28 -0.14 -15.69 -16.16
N GLU A 29 0.70 -16.44 -15.45
CA GLU A 29 0.43 -17.84 -15.11
C GLU A 29 0.51 -18.02 -13.59
N ARG A 30 -0.64 -18.31 -12.98
CA ARG A 30 -0.79 -18.56 -11.54
C ARG A 30 -0.97 -20.05 -11.29
N VAL A 31 -0.44 -20.52 -10.16
CA VAL A 31 -0.59 -21.92 -9.75
C VAL A 31 -2.08 -22.23 -9.61
N ARG A 32 -2.54 -23.34 -10.21
CA ARG A 32 -3.95 -23.79 -10.21
C ARG A 32 -4.95 -22.80 -10.84
N GLN A 33 -4.50 -21.90 -11.72
CA GLN A 33 -5.39 -21.05 -12.50
C GLN A 33 -5.04 -21.10 -13.98
N GLN A 34 -6.01 -20.77 -14.83
CA GLN A 34 -5.78 -20.65 -16.27
C GLN A 34 -4.87 -19.45 -16.57
N PRO A 35 -4.01 -19.54 -17.61
CA PRO A 35 -3.25 -18.40 -18.08
C PRO A 35 -4.17 -17.22 -18.44
N GLU A 36 -3.76 -16.03 -18.02
CA GLU A 36 -4.51 -14.79 -18.25
C GLU A 36 -3.68 -13.87 -19.16
N THR A 37 -4.34 -13.24 -20.13
CA THR A 37 -3.74 -12.17 -20.95
C THR A 37 -4.42 -10.86 -20.62
N VAL A 38 -3.63 -9.83 -20.31
CA VAL A 38 -4.12 -8.49 -19.99
C VAL A 38 -3.47 -7.49 -20.93
N GLU A 39 -4.30 -6.67 -21.57
CA GLU A 39 -3.87 -5.56 -22.41
C GLU A 39 -3.84 -4.28 -21.56
N LEU A 40 -2.77 -3.50 -21.69
CA LEU A 40 -2.51 -2.31 -20.90
C LEU A 40 -2.12 -1.17 -21.84
N ILE A 41 -2.51 0.05 -21.48
CA ILE A 41 -2.13 1.28 -22.18
C ILE A 41 -1.61 2.32 -21.19
N THR A 42 -0.77 3.23 -21.63
CA THR A 42 -0.28 4.34 -20.80
C THR A 42 0.09 5.55 -21.64
N ILE A 43 0.01 6.71 -21.02
CA ILE A 43 0.46 8.00 -21.57
C ILE A 43 1.98 8.18 -21.50
N ARG A 44 2.68 7.36 -20.71
CA ARG A 44 4.14 7.46 -20.55
C ARG A 44 4.83 6.93 -21.79
N PRO A 45 5.80 7.62 -22.42
CA PRO A 45 6.55 7.09 -23.56
C PRO A 45 7.49 5.94 -23.17
N LEU A 46 7.98 5.18 -24.16
CA LEU A 46 8.89 4.03 -23.96
C LEU A 46 10.14 4.37 -23.13
N THR A 47 10.66 5.59 -23.27
CA THR A 47 11.83 6.09 -22.53
C THR A 47 11.53 6.30 -21.05
N ALA A 48 10.30 6.68 -20.69
CA ALA A 48 9.89 6.96 -19.31
C ALA A 48 9.36 5.71 -18.58
N LEU A 49 8.90 4.71 -19.31
CA LEU A 49 8.46 3.43 -18.74
C LEU A 49 8.93 2.25 -19.60
N PRO A 50 10.21 1.84 -19.48
CA PRO A 50 10.73 0.66 -20.13
C PRO A 50 10.06 -0.62 -19.61
N LYS A 51 10.23 -1.72 -20.37
CA LYS A 51 9.64 -3.04 -20.08
C LYS A 51 9.76 -3.51 -18.63
N ALA A 52 10.96 -3.39 -18.04
CA ALA A 52 11.21 -3.83 -16.68
C ALA A 52 10.42 -3.01 -15.64
N LEU A 53 10.43 -1.68 -15.78
CA LEU A 53 9.68 -0.78 -14.90
C LEU A 53 8.17 -0.94 -15.07
N TRP A 54 7.69 -1.21 -16.28
CA TRP A 54 6.27 -1.51 -16.49
C TRP A 54 5.86 -2.82 -15.82
N LEU A 55 6.65 -3.89 -15.95
CA LEU A 55 6.38 -5.15 -15.27
C LEU A 55 6.29 -4.95 -13.76
N GLU A 56 7.26 -4.23 -13.19
CA GLU A 56 7.27 -3.90 -11.75
C GLU A 56 6.03 -3.10 -11.36
N ALA A 57 5.71 -2.02 -12.08
CA ALA A 57 4.51 -1.21 -11.80
C ALA A 57 3.22 -2.05 -11.89
N THR A 58 3.15 -3.04 -12.78
CA THR A 58 1.98 -3.93 -12.91
C THR A 58 1.91 -4.95 -11.77
N ILE A 59 3.05 -5.41 -11.27
CA ILE A 59 3.12 -6.26 -10.06
C ILE A 59 2.64 -5.45 -8.85
N GLN A 60 3.11 -4.21 -8.72
CA GLN A 60 2.80 -3.31 -7.60
C GLN A 60 1.40 -2.69 -7.67
N HIS A 61 0.71 -2.77 -8.82
CA HIS A 61 -0.63 -2.19 -8.97
C HIS A 61 -1.65 -2.75 -7.97
N TRP A 62 -1.51 -4.03 -7.61
CA TRP A 62 -2.34 -4.67 -6.57
C TRP A 62 -1.89 -4.33 -5.14
N GLY A 63 -0.85 -3.53 -4.96
CA GLY A 63 -0.35 -3.11 -3.65
C GLY A 63 -1.42 -2.35 -2.84
N ILE A 64 -2.30 -1.57 -3.48
CA ILE A 64 -3.38 -0.91 -2.74
C ILE A 64 -4.28 -1.94 -2.04
N GLU A 65 -4.70 -2.97 -2.76
CA GLU A 65 -5.56 -4.03 -2.22
C GLU A 65 -4.80 -4.93 -1.23
N THR A 66 -3.60 -5.37 -1.62
CA THR A 66 -2.85 -6.40 -0.88
C THR A 66 -2.14 -5.84 0.34
N ASP A 67 -1.69 -4.58 0.30
CA ASP A 67 -0.94 -3.95 1.38
C ASP A 67 -1.77 -2.96 2.20
N LEU A 68 -2.55 -2.08 1.56
CA LEU A 68 -3.31 -1.07 2.30
C LEU A 68 -4.65 -1.64 2.78
N HIS A 69 -5.51 -2.11 1.86
CA HIS A 69 -6.85 -2.58 2.22
C HIS A 69 -6.78 -3.77 3.20
N ALA A 70 -5.98 -4.79 2.88
CA ALA A 70 -5.83 -5.95 3.76
C ALA A 70 -5.42 -5.57 5.20
N ARG A 71 -4.61 -4.53 5.41
CA ARG A 71 -4.23 -4.05 6.75
C ARG A 71 -5.35 -3.27 7.44
N LEU A 72 -6.07 -2.43 6.69
CA LEU A 72 -7.23 -1.72 7.23
C LEU A 72 -8.30 -2.72 7.70
N ASP A 73 -8.57 -3.75 6.92
CA ASP A 73 -9.60 -4.73 7.23
C ASP A 73 -9.14 -5.68 8.35
N ALA A 74 -7.97 -6.30 8.20
CA ALA A 74 -7.53 -7.35 9.12
C ALA A 74 -6.97 -6.80 10.44
N SER A 75 -6.23 -5.68 10.41
CA SER A 75 -5.51 -5.15 11.58
C SER A 75 -6.16 -3.93 12.20
N ARG A 76 -6.94 -3.14 11.44
CA ARG A 76 -7.71 -2.01 11.97
C ARG A 76 -9.19 -2.28 12.11
N HIS A 77 -9.66 -3.41 11.58
CA HIS A 77 -11.05 -3.85 11.66
C HIS A 77 -12.02 -2.83 11.06
N ASP A 78 -11.64 -2.19 9.93
CA ASP A 78 -12.51 -1.24 9.21
C ASP A 78 -13.88 -1.90 8.87
N ASP A 79 -13.89 -3.18 8.47
CA ASP A 79 -15.11 -3.97 8.22
C ASP A 79 -16.02 -4.14 9.46
N ARG A 80 -15.47 -4.01 10.66
CA ARG A 80 -16.23 -4.11 11.93
C ARG A 80 -16.63 -2.74 12.45
N CYS A 81 -16.32 -1.65 11.74
CA CYS A 81 -16.68 -0.30 12.15
C CYS A 81 -18.21 -0.18 12.31
N ARG A 82 -18.65 0.33 13.46
CA ARG A 82 -20.08 0.48 13.79
C ARG A 82 -20.60 1.90 13.65
N LEU A 83 -19.74 2.84 13.24
CA LEU A 83 -20.14 4.21 13.00
C LEU A 83 -21.18 4.25 11.87
N ARG A 84 -22.30 4.92 12.12
CA ARG A 84 -23.41 5.05 11.16
C ARG A 84 -23.54 6.47 10.60
N GLU A 85 -22.91 7.44 11.26
CA GLU A 85 -22.93 8.85 10.84
C GLU A 85 -21.82 9.09 9.82
N ARG A 86 -22.15 9.79 8.73
CA ARG A 86 -21.29 9.95 7.55
C ARG A 86 -19.98 10.65 7.88
N HIS A 87 -20.03 11.74 8.63
CA HIS A 87 -18.83 12.48 9.02
C HIS A 87 -17.97 11.65 9.99
N GLY A 88 -18.60 10.92 10.91
CA GLY A 88 -17.92 9.98 11.81
C GLY A 88 -17.15 8.90 11.04
N VAL A 89 -17.78 8.25 10.06
CA VAL A 89 -17.11 7.25 9.20
C VAL A 89 -15.96 7.88 8.42
N HIS A 90 -16.14 9.09 7.88
CA HIS A 90 -15.10 9.78 7.12
C HIS A 90 -13.87 10.11 7.99
N VAL A 91 -14.09 10.70 9.16
CA VAL A 91 -13.03 11.04 10.11
C VAL A 91 -12.31 9.78 10.57
N HIS A 92 -13.05 8.72 10.92
CA HIS A 92 -12.46 7.43 11.27
C HIS A 92 -11.57 6.88 10.17
N GLY A 93 -12.07 6.83 8.92
CA GLY A 93 -11.32 6.34 7.77
C GLY A 93 -10.06 7.16 7.45
N ALA A 94 -10.06 8.46 7.74
CA ALA A 94 -8.87 9.30 7.61
C ALA A 94 -7.82 8.96 8.67
N PHE A 95 -8.23 8.86 9.94
CA PHE A 95 -7.31 8.53 11.04
C PHE A 95 -6.74 7.11 10.95
N THR A 96 -7.52 6.12 10.51
CA THR A 96 -7.00 4.74 10.33
C THR A 96 -5.93 4.69 9.23
N ARG A 97 -6.11 5.42 8.14
CA ARG A 97 -5.11 5.56 7.07
C ARG A 97 -3.85 6.28 7.55
N TRP A 98 -3.98 7.40 8.27
CA TRP A 98 -2.82 8.10 8.86
C TRP A 98 -2.04 7.22 9.82
N ALA A 99 -2.73 6.53 10.71
CA ALA A 99 -2.09 5.62 11.64
C ALA A 99 -1.42 4.43 10.93
N ASN A 100 -1.94 3.97 9.80
CA ASN A 100 -1.27 2.96 8.97
C ASN A 100 0.00 3.53 8.30
N SER A 101 -0.03 4.77 7.81
CA SER A 101 1.16 5.45 7.27
C SER A 101 2.27 5.57 8.32
N LEU A 102 1.91 5.95 9.56
CA LEU A 102 2.88 6.01 10.67
C LEU A 102 3.49 4.64 10.96
N PHE A 103 2.66 3.59 11.00
CA PHE A 103 3.15 2.22 11.16
C PHE A 103 4.13 1.82 10.05
N ILE A 104 3.79 2.05 8.78
CA ILE A 104 4.66 1.71 7.64
C ILE A 104 5.99 2.46 7.73
N HIS A 105 5.95 3.75 8.07
CA HIS A 105 7.14 4.57 8.24
C HIS A 105 8.03 4.04 9.37
N TRP A 106 7.46 3.78 10.54
CA TRP A 106 8.18 3.19 11.67
C TRP A 106 8.78 1.83 11.30
N ARG A 107 8.00 0.95 10.69
CA ARG A 107 8.40 -0.40 10.29
C ARG A 107 9.61 -0.37 9.34
N GLN A 108 9.65 0.57 8.40
CA GLN A 108 10.75 0.72 7.44
C GLN A 108 12.08 1.13 8.10
N GLN A 109 12.03 1.75 9.28
CA GLN A 109 13.23 2.13 10.03
C GLN A 109 13.77 1.00 10.91
N GLN A 110 13.06 -0.11 11.04
CA GLN A 110 13.47 -1.22 11.91
C GLN A 110 14.38 -2.20 11.15
N PRO A 111 15.47 -2.70 11.78
CA PRO A 111 16.42 -3.63 11.15
C PRO A 111 15.77 -4.90 10.58
N ASN A 112 14.69 -5.39 11.19
CA ASN A 112 13.92 -6.55 10.76
C ASN A 112 12.43 -6.23 10.63
N GLY A 113 12.10 -5.04 10.09
CA GLY A 113 10.73 -4.54 10.00
C GLY A 113 9.74 -5.47 9.33
N ARG A 114 10.18 -6.40 8.47
CA ARG A 114 9.28 -7.32 7.75
C ARG A 114 8.36 -8.13 8.67
N HIS A 115 8.83 -8.49 9.87
CA HIS A 115 8.10 -9.34 10.83
C HIS A 115 7.23 -8.55 11.79
N LEU A 116 7.35 -7.22 11.79
CA LEU A 116 6.63 -6.36 12.70
C LEU A 116 5.20 -6.12 12.20
N THR A 117 4.28 -6.17 13.14
CA THR A 117 2.84 -6.05 12.95
C THR A 117 2.33 -4.71 13.45
N THR A 118 1.08 -4.38 13.12
CA THR A 118 0.40 -3.20 13.69
C THR A 118 0.30 -3.29 15.22
N THR A 119 0.14 -4.48 15.77
CA THR A 119 0.12 -4.70 17.23
C THR A 119 1.45 -4.36 17.88
N ASP A 120 2.57 -4.76 17.26
CA ASP A 120 3.91 -4.43 17.78
C ASP A 120 4.14 -2.92 17.80
N HIS A 121 3.67 -2.21 16.77
CA HIS A 121 3.72 -0.75 16.72
C HIS A 121 2.87 -0.11 17.81
N LEU A 122 1.65 -0.60 18.05
CA LEU A 122 0.81 -0.09 19.14
C LEU A 122 1.46 -0.35 20.50
N GLY A 123 2.05 -1.53 20.70
CA GLY A 123 2.80 -1.87 21.92
C GLY A 123 4.01 -0.95 22.12
N HIS A 124 4.77 -0.67 21.07
CA HIS A 124 5.91 0.26 21.12
C HIS A 124 5.49 1.69 21.53
N PHE A 125 4.39 2.19 20.99
CA PHE A 125 3.86 3.50 21.36
C PHE A 125 3.27 3.51 22.78
N ALA A 126 2.60 2.44 23.18
CA ALA A 126 2.12 2.28 24.55
C ALA A 126 3.28 2.25 25.55
N GLU A 127 4.35 1.51 25.24
CA GLU A 127 5.55 1.47 26.07
C GLU A 127 6.21 2.85 26.21
N ASP A 128 6.26 3.65 25.14
CA ASP A 128 6.78 5.02 25.24
C ASP A 128 5.88 5.90 26.12
N HIS A 129 4.55 5.77 25.98
CA HIS A 129 3.60 6.50 26.80
C HIS A 129 3.67 6.09 28.28
N ASP A 130 3.72 4.79 28.56
CA ASP A 130 3.86 4.23 29.90
C ASP A 130 5.21 4.61 30.52
N ARG A 131 6.29 4.62 29.74
CA ARG A 131 7.61 5.09 30.19
C ARG A 131 7.57 6.56 30.59
N ARG A 132 6.88 7.41 29.83
CA ARG A 132 6.67 8.83 30.18
C ARG A 132 5.81 8.98 31.44
N ALA A 133 4.74 8.20 31.55
CA ALA A 133 3.85 8.21 32.72
C ALA A 133 4.58 7.75 33.99
N ILE A 134 5.30 6.63 33.95
CA ILE A 134 6.14 6.14 35.06
C ILE A 134 7.20 7.18 35.40
N ARG A 135 7.88 7.77 34.41
CA ARG A 135 8.88 8.82 34.65
C ARG A 135 8.26 10.04 35.34
N ALA A 136 7.05 10.46 34.95
CA ALA A 136 6.37 11.57 35.61
C ALA A 136 6.05 11.24 37.07
N VAL A 137 5.45 10.08 37.34
CA VAL A 137 5.04 9.66 38.70
C VAL A 137 6.24 9.36 39.62
N THR A 138 7.34 8.85 39.07
CA THR A 138 8.56 8.51 39.84
C THR A 138 9.60 9.62 39.87
N SER A 139 9.40 10.72 39.12
CA SER A 139 10.33 11.85 39.12
C SER A 139 10.29 12.61 40.45
N LYS A 140 11.47 12.93 41.00
CA LYS A 140 11.59 13.81 42.19
C LYS A 140 11.11 15.25 41.92
N ARG A 141 10.94 15.63 40.65
CA ARG A 141 10.34 16.88 40.17
C ARG A 141 9.64 16.61 38.85
N PHE A 142 8.38 17.05 38.73
CA PHE A 142 7.62 16.97 37.48
C PHE A 142 8.38 17.69 36.36
N PRO A 143 8.51 17.09 35.16
CA PRO A 143 9.09 17.79 34.02
C PRO A 143 8.13 18.91 33.60
N SER A 144 8.64 20.14 33.62
CA SER A 144 7.98 21.34 33.08
C SER A 144 7.94 21.30 31.55
#